data_AF-A0A537YX22-F1
#
_entry.id   AF-A0A537YX22-F1
#
_cell.length_a   1.000
_cell.length_b   1.000
_cell.length_c   1.000
_cell.angle_alpha   90.00
_cell.angle_beta   90.00
_cell.angle_gamma   90.00
#
_symmetry.space_group_name_H-M   'P 1'
#
loop_
_entity.id
_entity.type
_entity.pdbx_description
1 polymer ?
#
loop_
_entity_poly.entity_id
_entity_poly.type
_entity_poly.pdbx_seq_one_letter_code
_entity_poly.pdbx_strand_id
1 'polypeptide(L)'
;MQLVITPLAPKTDVIVPTGMQIAGNVIEVSAMYEPSGASVGELRTRGELGLVYPLLFQGVGFTDTMLRSQDQRSWSAIKSDDAIAQQSVHAAVGTLGLFAVGQSPVGPTSPPSPTAGTRNGSIVVAILAAVVLIGAVALLRRRSPGPPPPPPRRRRSVDPWED
;
A
#
# COMPACT_ATOMS: atom_id res chain seq x y z
N MET A 1 6.63 -37.98 -20.40
CA MET A 1 7.06 -36.65 -19.94
C MET A 1 6.50 -36.47 -18.56
N GLN A 2 7.33 -36.06 -17.62
CA GLN A 2 6.90 -35.66 -16.29
C GLN A 2 7.05 -34.14 -16.17
N LEU A 3 6.01 -33.46 -15.66
CA LEU A 3 5.99 -32.03 -15.39
C LEU A 3 5.95 -31.82 -13.88
N VAL A 4 6.79 -30.92 -13.37
CA VAL A 4 6.85 -30.57 -11.95
C VAL A 4 6.69 -29.06 -11.82
N ILE A 5 5.81 -28.65 -10.91
CA ILE A 5 5.52 -27.24 -10.61
C ILE A 5 5.76 -27.04 -9.12
N THR A 6 6.76 -26.23 -8.77
CA THR A 6 7.19 -26.02 -7.38
C THR A 6 6.98 -24.56 -6.99
N PRO A 7 6.15 -24.25 -5.98
CA PRO A 7 6.06 -22.91 -5.44
C PRO A 7 7.27 -22.61 -4.53
N LEU A 8 7.85 -21.43 -4.71
CA LEU A 8 9.00 -20.91 -3.98
C LEU A 8 8.67 -19.53 -3.41
N ALA A 9 9.22 -19.23 -2.24
CA ALA A 9 9.18 -17.87 -1.70
C ALA A 9 10.05 -16.94 -2.56
N PRO A 10 9.62 -15.69 -2.83
CA PRO A 10 10.49 -14.69 -3.44
C PRO A 10 11.74 -14.44 -2.59
N LYS A 11 12.89 -14.24 -3.23
CA LYS A 11 14.09 -13.80 -2.53
C LYS A 11 13.92 -12.33 -2.08
N THR A 12 14.64 -11.94 -1.04
CA THR A 12 14.61 -10.55 -0.53
C THR A 12 15.46 -9.60 -1.37
N ASP A 13 16.47 -10.11 -2.09
CA ASP A 13 17.43 -9.37 -2.92
C ASP A 13 17.05 -9.40 -4.42
N VAL A 14 15.75 -9.36 -4.74
CA VAL A 14 15.29 -9.41 -6.13
C VAL A 14 15.44 -8.07 -6.85
N ILE A 15 15.85 -8.17 -8.11
CA ILE A 15 15.89 -7.09 -9.09
C ILE A 15 14.75 -7.34 -10.06
N VAL A 16 13.77 -6.45 -10.03
CA VAL A 16 12.59 -6.46 -10.89
C VAL A 16 12.55 -5.20 -11.75
N PRO A 17 11.78 -5.19 -12.86
CA PRO A 17 11.56 -3.97 -13.64
C PRO A 17 11.12 -2.78 -12.76
N THR A 18 11.54 -1.57 -13.14
CA THR A 18 11.27 -0.37 -12.35
C THR A 18 9.78 -0.18 -12.08
N GLY A 19 9.43 0.11 -10.82
CA GLY A 19 8.04 0.34 -10.41
C GLY A 19 7.20 -0.94 -10.26
N MET A 20 7.84 -2.11 -10.27
CA MET A 20 7.20 -3.40 -10.11
C MET A 20 7.57 -4.06 -8.79
N GLN A 21 6.73 -4.96 -8.32
CA GLN A 21 7.01 -5.91 -7.25
C GLN A 21 6.49 -7.30 -7.62
N ILE A 22 7.10 -8.36 -7.10
CA ILE A 22 6.54 -9.71 -7.22
C ILE A 22 5.36 -9.86 -6.27
N ALA A 23 4.23 -10.35 -6.78
CA ALA A 23 3.08 -10.71 -5.98
C ALA A 23 2.93 -12.23 -5.86
N GLY A 24 2.76 -12.67 -4.61
CA GLY A 24 2.60 -14.08 -4.29
C GLY A 24 3.91 -14.86 -4.40
N ASN A 25 3.79 -16.11 -4.85
CA ASN A 25 4.91 -17.04 -4.93
C ASN A 25 5.62 -16.95 -6.29
N VAL A 26 6.90 -17.28 -6.27
CA VAL A 26 7.62 -17.68 -7.48
C VAL A 26 7.24 -19.12 -7.81
N ILE A 27 7.06 -19.43 -9.09
CA ILE A 27 6.74 -20.76 -9.57
C ILE A 27 7.92 -21.27 -10.40
N GLU A 28 8.54 -22.36 -9.96
CA GLU A 28 9.48 -23.12 -10.77
C GLU A 28 8.72 -24.17 -11.58
N VAL A 29 8.83 -24.10 -12.90
CA VAL A 29 8.27 -25.08 -13.82
C VAL A 29 9.43 -25.84 -14.45
N SER A 30 9.45 -27.15 -14.27
CA SER A 30 10.47 -28.03 -14.86
C SER A 30 9.83 -29.28 -15.43
N ALA A 31 10.48 -29.89 -16.42
CA ALA A 31 10.01 -31.13 -17.01
C ALA A 31 11.15 -32.06 -17.41
N MET A 32 10.84 -33.35 -17.51
CA MET A 32 11.78 -34.39 -17.95
C MET A 32 11.13 -35.38 -18.92
N TYR A 33 11.93 -35.89 -19.85
CA TYR A 33 11.51 -36.93 -20.80
C TYR A 33 11.54 -38.32 -20.16
N GLU A 34 10.49 -39.08 -20.41
CA GLU A 34 10.38 -40.47 -19.96
C GLU A 34 10.66 -41.41 -21.14
N PRO A 35 11.45 -42.49 -20.97
CA PRO A 35 12.12 -42.95 -19.74
C PRO A 35 13.52 -42.35 -19.51
N SER A 36 13.99 -41.49 -20.42
CA SER A 36 15.39 -41.04 -20.45
C SER A 36 15.87 -40.23 -19.25
N GLY A 37 14.95 -39.64 -18.47
CA GLY A 37 15.25 -38.68 -17.41
C GLY A 37 15.83 -37.35 -17.88
N ALA A 38 16.03 -37.14 -19.19
CA ALA A 38 16.62 -35.94 -19.74
C ALA A 38 15.75 -34.70 -19.46
N SER A 39 16.35 -33.64 -18.94
CA SER A 39 15.66 -32.39 -18.64
C SER A 39 15.19 -31.67 -19.90
N VAL A 40 13.99 -31.10 -19.82
CA VAL A 40 13.39 -30.28 -20.87
C VAL A 40 13.56 -28.81 -20.48
N GLY A 41 14.51 -28.13 -21.11
CA GLY A 41 14.66 -26.68 -20.96
C GLY A 41 13.75 -25.89 -21.90
N GLU A 42 13.66 -26.33 -23.15
CA GLU A 42 12.88 -25.68 -24.20
C GLU A 42 11.76 -26.57 -24.72
N LEU A 43 10.61 -25.96 -24.98
CA LEU A 43 9.45 -26.61 -25.55
C LEU A 43 9.49 -26.46 -27.08
N ARG A 44 9.29 -27.58 -27.80
CA ARG A 44 9.24 -27.57 -29.27
C ARG A 44 8.10 -26.69 -29.82
N THR A 45 7.00 -26.63 -29.08
CA THR A 45 5.87 -25.75 -29.34
C THR A 45 5.64 -24.93 -28.09
N ARG A 46 5.35 -23.63 -28.22
CA ARG A 46 5.03 -22.78 -27.07
C ARG A 46 3.82 -23.35 -26.33
N GLY A 47 3.95 -23.49 -25.01
CA GLY A 47 2.84 -23.81 -24.12
C GLY A 47 2.21 -22.55 -23.55
N GLU A 48 1.01 -22.66 -23.00
CA GLU A 48 0.37 -21.57 -22.26
C GLU A 48 0.61 -21.76 -20.76
N LEU A 49 1.10 -20.72 -20.08
CA LEU A 49 1.26 -20.70 -18.63
C LEU A 49 0.33 -19.64 -18.05
N GLY A 50 -0.59 -20.07 -17.18
CA GLY A 50 -1.44 -19.19 -16.40
C GLY A 50 -1.00 -19.17 -14.93
N LEU A 51 -0.83 -17.99 -14.35
CA LEU A 51 -0.56 -17.80 -12.92
C LEU A 51 -1.69 -17.03 -12.27
N VAL A 52 -2.26 -17.60 -11.21
CA VAL A 52 -3.28 -16.94 -10.38
C VAL A 52 -2.58 -16.18 -9.25
N TYR A 53 -3.01 -14.95 -8.99
CA TYR A 53 -2.41 -14.09 -7.98
C TYR A 53 -3.45 -13.53 -6.99
N PRO A 54 -3.06 -13.27 -5.73
CA PRO A 54 -3.92 -12.59 -4.79
C PRO A 54 -4.05 -11.11 -5.14
N LEU A 55 -5.26 -10.54 -5.07
CA LEU A 55 -5.45 -9.10 -5.20
C LEU A 55 -5.03 -8.37 -3.93
N LEU A 56 -4.01 -7.53 -4.04
CA LEU A 56 -3.62 -6.58 -3.00
C LEU A 56 -4.53 -5.35 -3.09
N PHE A 57 -5.82 -5.49 -2.72
CA PHE A 57 -6.75 -4.35 -2.73
C PHE A 57 -6.33 -3.30 -1.69
N GLN A 58 -5.63 -2.26 -2.12
CA GLN A 58 -5.31 -1.07 -1.30
C GLN A 58 -5.84 0.24 -1.89
N GLY A 59 -6.87 0.17 -2.76
CA GLY A 59 -7.49 1.35 -3.36
C GLY A 59 -6.72 1.98 -4.52
N VAL A 60 -5.56 1.41 -4.89
CA VAL A 60 -4.82 1.69 -6.13
C VAL A 60 -5.04 0.54 -7.12
N GLY A 61 -5.28 0.87 -8.38
CA GLY A 61 -5.28 -0.13 -9.46
C GLY A 61 -3.87 -0.67 -9.66
N PHE A 62 -3.74 -1.91 -10.14
CA PHE A 62 -2.47 -2.49 -10.54
C PHE A 62 -2.54 -2.94 -12.00
N THR A 63 -1.40 -2.93 -12.67
CA THR A 63 -1.18 -3.65 -13.92
C THR A 63 -0.34 -4.87 -13.59
N ASP A 64 -0.85 -6.04 -13.93
CA ASP A 64 -0.20 -7.31 -13.66
C ASP A 64 0.46 -7.84 -14.94
N THR A 65 1.66 -8.41 -14.80
CA THR A 65 2.40 -9.01 -15.92
C THR A 65 3.19 -10.22 -15.47
N MET A 66 3.47 -11.13 -16.40
CA MET A 66 4.31 -12.29 -16.10
C MET A 66 5.78 -11.89 -16.11
N LEU A 67 6.48 -12.28 -15.05
CA LEU A 67 7.92 -12.16 -14.93
C LEU A 67 8.59 -13.51 -15.13
N ARG A 68 9.78 -13.50 -15.72
CA ARG A 68 10.64 -14.68 -15.87
C ARG A 68 12.03 -14.41 -15.30
N SER A 69 12.61 -15.44 -14.69
CA SER A 69 13.99 -15.43 -14.18
C SER A 69 14.72 -16.74 -14.49
N GLN A 70 16.05 -16.69 -14.48
CA GLN A 70 16.93 -17.86 -14.52
C GLN A 70 17.55 -18.20 -13.15
N ASP A 71 17.60 -17.23 -12.23
CA ASP A 71 18.37 -17.30 -10.98
C ASP A 71 17.56 -16.91 -9.72
N GLN A 72 16.27 -16.61 -9.91
CA GLN A 72 15.34 -16.10 -8.91
C GLN A 72 15.70 -14.70 -8.38
N ARG A 73 16.73 -14.04 -8.91
CA ARG A 73 17.20 -12.72 -8.48
C ARG A 73 16.91 -11.67 -9.53
N SER A 74 17.24 -11.95 -10.79
CA SER A 74 17.06 -11.02 -11.89
C SER A 74 15.81 -11.41 -12.67
N TRP A 75 14.84 -10.50 -12.70
CA TRP A 75 13.53 -10.74 -13.30
C TRP A 75 13.31 -9.82 -14.51
N SER A 76 12.69 -10.37 -15.54
CA SER A 76 12.31 -9.64 -16.75
C SER A 76 10.83 -9.86 -17.06
N ALA A 77 10.14 -8.80 -17.48
CA ALA A 77 8.77 -8.92 -17.94
C ALA A 77 8.73 -9.63 -19.29
N ILE A 78 7.79 -10.54 -19.45
CA ILE A 78 7.50 -11.20 -20.72
C ILE A 78 6.11 -10.78 -21.20
N LYS A 79 5.87 -10.90 -22.50
CA LYS A 79 4.54 -10.61 -23.06
C LYS A 79 3.51 -11.53 -22.41
N SER A 80 2.49 -10.94 -21.83
CA SER A 80 1.42 -11.65 -21.12
C SER A 80 0.10 -10.89 -21.24
N ASP A 81 -1.01 -11.62 -21.09
CA ASP A 81 -2.34 -11.06 -21.03
C ASP A 81 -2.85 -11.13 -19.58
N ASP A 82 -3.27 -9.99 -19.05
CA ASP A 82 -3.84 -9.87 -17.72
C ASP A 82 -5.36 -10.05 -17.77
N ALA A 83 -5.84 -11.02 -17.01
CA ALA A 83 -7.22 -11.37 -16.86
C ALA A 83 -7.68 -11.03 -15.43
N ILE A 84 -7.76 -9.73 -15.14
CA ILE A 84 -8.05 -9.15 -13.81
C ILE A 84 -9.31 -9.76 -13.17
N ALA A 85 -10.36 -10.00 -13.96
CA ALA A 85 -11.61 -10.59 -13.46
C ALA A 85 -11.42 -12.02 -12.90
N GLN A 86 -10.42 -12.74 -13.40
CA GLN A 86 -10.02 -14.07 -12.93
C GLN A 86 -8.78 -14.04 -12.03
N GLN A 87 -8.22 -12.85 -11.77
CA GLN A 87 -7.00 -12.66 -10.98
C GLN A 87 -5.86 -13.53 -11.51
N SER A 88 -5.67 -13.53 -12.83
CA SER A 88 -4.70 -14.40 -13.47
C SER A 88 -3.98 -13.72 -14.62
N VAL A 89 -2.69 -14.03 -14.77
CA VAL A 89 -1.86 -13.60 -15.90
C VAL A 89 -1.49 -14.82 -16.74
N HIS A 90 -1.65 -14.70 -18.06
CA HIS A 90 -1.40 -15.77 -19.02
C HIS A 90 -0.29 -15.38 -19.98
N ALA A 91 0.60 -16.32 -20.31
CA ALA A 91 1.66 -16.09 -21.29
C ALA A 91 1.99 -17.36 -22.08
N ALA A 92 2.27 -17.16 -23.37
CA ALA A 92 2.85 -18.20 -24.21
C ALA A 92 4.36 -18.36 -23.92
N VAL A 93 4.74 -19.49 -23.34
CA VAL A 93 6.12 -19.79 -22.90
C VAL A 93 6.76 -20.87 -23.79
N GLY A 94 7.98 -20.61 -24.26
CA GLY A 94 8.79 -21.57 -25.03
C GLY A 94 9.93 -22.20 -24.22
N THR A 95 10.21 -21.68 -23.03
CA THR A 95 11.31 -22.14 -22.18
C THR A 95 10.77 -22.29 -20.77
N LEU A 96 11.08 -23.41 -20.12
CA LEU A 96 10.74 -23.66 -18.73
C LEU A 96 11.71 -22.91 -17.78
N GLY A 97 11.40 -22.86 -16.49
CA GLY A 97 12.18 -22.13 -15.50
C GLY A 97 11.33 -21.44 -14.45
N LEU A 98 11.78 -20.28 -13.98
CA LEU A 98 11.16 -19.53 -12.88
C LEU A 98 10.23 -18.43 -13.42
N PHE A 99 9.02 -18.41 -12.90
CA PHE A 99 7.98 -17.45 -13.26
C PHE A 99 7.37 -16.81 -12.02
N ALA A 100 6.88 -15.59 -12.15
CA ALA A 100 6.17 -14.90 -11.10
C ALA A 100 5.17 -13.91 -11.72
N VAL A 101 4.22 -13.43 -10.91
CA VAL A 101 3.40 -12.28 -11.28
C VAL A 101 4.08 -11.02 -10.74
N GLY A 102 4.33 -10.07 -11.64
CA GLY A 102 4.79 -8.74 -11.31
C GLY A 102 3.63 -7.76 -11.32
N GLN A 103 3.50 -6.93 -10.29
CA GLN A 103 2.46 -5.90 -10.19
C GLN A 103 3.09 -4.52 -10.19
N SER A 104 2.51 -3.60 -10.95
CA SER A 104 2.87 -2.18 -10.92
C SER A 104 1.64 -1.33 -10.62
N PRO A 105 1.70 -0.35 -9.71
CA PRO A 105 0.58 0.54 -9.43
C PRO A 105 0.18 1.38 -10.64
N VAL A 106 -1.13 1.51 -10.89
CA VAL A 106 -1.71 2.41 -11.89
C VAL A 106 -2.03 3.74 -11.23
N GLY A 107 -1.21 4.76 -11.48
CA GLY A 107 -1.39 6.11 -10.94
C GLY A 107 -0.06 6.80 -10.61
N PRO A 108 -0.06 8.09 -10.19
CA PRO A 108 1.16 8.78 -9.78
C PRO A 108 1.76 8.04 -8.57
N THR A 109 2.84 7.31 -8.82
CA THR A 109 3.67 6.72 -7.78
C THR A 109 4.38 7.88 -7.08
N SER A 110 3.84 8.29 -5.92
CA SER A 110 4.62 9.13 -5.02
C SER A 110 5.94 8.39 -4.75
N PRO A 111 7.11 9.03 -4.92
CA PRO A 111 8.38 8.36 -4.72
C PRO A 111 8.44 7.74 -3.30
N PRO A 112 9.17 6.62 -3.13
CA PRO A 112 9.29 5.98 -1.83
C PRO A 112 9.82 7.01 -0.84
N SER A 113 8.95 7.40 0.11
CA SER A 113 9.35 8.27 1.19
C SER A 113 10.39 7.51 2.01
N PRO A 114 11.59 8.09 2.28
CA PRO A 114 12.56 7.44 3.13
C PRO A 114 11.92 7.21 4.50
N THR A 115 12.06 5.98 4.99
CA THR A 115 11.56 5.47 6.25
C THR A 115 11.78 6.47 7.38
N ALA A 116 10.72 7.17 7.79
CA ALA A 116 10.64 7.85 9.08
C ALA A 116 9.57 7.13 9.89
N GLY A 117 10.02 6.46 10.95
CA GLY A 117 9.17 5.67 11.83
C GLY A 117 7.93 6.43 12.31
N THR A 118 6.84 5.68 12.44
CA THR A 118 5.71 5.96 13.33
C THR A 118 5.17 7.39 13.30
N ARG A 119 4.56 7.81 12.16
CA ARG A 119 3.86 9.12 12.08
C ARG A 119 2.34 9.06 12.04
N ASN A 120 1.70 7.89 12.03
CA ASN A 120 0.23 7.83 12.04
C ASN A 120 -0.37 8.10 13.44
N GLY A 121 0.39 7.93 14.52
CA GLY A 121 0.00 8.37 15.86
C GLY A 121 0.10 9.90 16.05
N SER A 122 0.99 10.56 15.31
CA SER A 122 1.29 11.98 15.51
C SER A 122 0.20 12.91 15.01
N ILE A 123 -0.51 12.55 13.93
CA ILE A 123 -1.59 13.36 13.36
C ILE A 123 -2.82 13.32 14.28
N VAL A 124 -3.16 12.13 14.80
CA VAL A 124 -4.28 11.98 15.75
C VAL A 124 -3.99 12.73 17.05
N VAL A 125 -2.76 12.65 17.57
CA VAL A 125 -2.34 13.40 18.77
C VAL A 125 -2.35 14.91 18.51
N ALA A 126 -1.90 15.37 17.34
CA ALA A 126 -1.93 16.79 16.98
C ALA A 126 -3.37 17.33 16.86
N ILE A 127 -4.28 16.56 16.25
CA ILE A 127 -5.69 16.93 16.16
C ILE A 127 -6.33 16.97 17.55
N LEU A 128 -6.09 15.96 18.39
CA LEU A 128 -6.62 15.95 19.76
C LEU A 128 -6.07 17.12 20.59
N ALA A 129 -4.78 17.42 20.50
CA ALA A 129 -4.18 18.56 21.19
C ALA A 129 -4.79 19.89 20.72
N ALA A 130 -5.01 20.07 19.41
CA ALA A 130 -5.64 21.27 18.86
C ALA A 130 -7.09 21.43 19.36
N VAL A 131 -7.88 20.35 19.41
CA VAL A 131 -9.26 20.38 19.92
C VAL A 131 -9.30 20.77 21.40
N VAL A 132 -8.42 20.21 22.23
CA VAL A 132 -8.33 20.56 23.66
C VAL A 132 -7.96 22.03 23.85
N LEU A 133 -7.01 22.53 23.05
CA LEU A 133 -6.54 23.91 23.14
C LEU A 133 -7.62 24.91 22.73
N ILE A 134 -8.37 24.62 21.66
CA ILE A 134 -9.52 25.43 21.23
C ILE A 134 -10.61 25.44 22.31
N GLY A 135 -10.93 24.27 22.89
CA GLY A 135 -11.89 24.16 23.98
C GLY A 135 -11.50 24.97 25.22
N ALA A 136 -10.23 24.90 25.62
CA ALA A 136 -9.69 25.67 26.74
C ALA A 136 -9.79 27.19 26.49
N VAL A 137 -9.37 27.67 25.31
CA VAL A 137 -9.46 29.09 24.96
C VAL A 137 -10.90 29.58 24.94
N ALA A 138 -11.84 28.77 24.42
CA ALA A 138 -13.26 29.12 24.42
C ALA A 138 -13.84 29.23 25.84
N LEU A 139 -13.44 28.32 26.75
CA LEU A 139 -13.83 28.36 28.17
C LEU A 139 -13.24 29.55 28.91
N LEU A 140 -11.97 29.92 28.65
CA LEU A 140 -11.36 31.11 29.26
C LEU A 140 -11.99 32.41 28.74
N ARG A 141 -12.31 32.50 27.44
CA ARG A 141 -13.00 33.67 26.88
C ARG A 141 -14.42 33.84 27.43
N ARG A 142 -15.08 32.75 27.81
CA ARG A 142 -16.38 32.79 28.50
C ARG A 142 -16.29 33.24 29.97
N ARG A 143 -15.09 33.30 30.55
CA ARG A 143 -14.84 33.73 31.94
C ARG A 143 -14.33 35.17 32.07
N SER A 144 -14.41 35.99 31.03
CA SER A 144 -14.13 37.43 31.19
C SER A 144 -15.07 38.02 32.24
N PRO A 145 -14.55 38.67 33.30
CA PRO A 145 -15.36 39.27 34.36
C PRO A 145 -16.32 40.30 33.77
N GLY A 146 -17.57 40.29 34.24
CA GLY A 146 -18.57 41.30 33.88
C GLY A 146 -18.09 42.73 34.22
N PRO A 147 -18.74 43.76 33.65
CA PRO A 147 -18.34 45.15 33.82
C PRO A 147 -18.23 45.53 35.31
N PRO A 148 -17.29 46.42 35.69
CA PRO A 148 -17.14 46.86 37.06
C PRO A 148 -18.46 47.43 37.61
N PRO A 149 -18.78 47.21 38.90
CA PRO A 149 -20.01 47.70 39.48
C PRO A 149 -20.07 49.24 39.39
N PRO A 150 -21.26 49.82 39.14
CA PRO A 150 -21.40 51.28 39.08
C PRO A 150 -21.05 51.91 40.44
N PRO A 151 -20.51 53.14 40.45
CA PRO A 151 -20.13 53.82 41.69
C PRO A 151 -21.34 54.02 42.60
N PRO A 152 -21.15 54.01 43.93
CA PRO A 152 -22.23 54.16 44.89
C PRO A 152 -22.93 55.50 44.71
N ARG A 153 -24.23 55.44 44.47
CA ARG A 153 -25.11 56.61 44.37
C ARG A 153 -25.12 57.31 45.73
N ARG A 154 -24.55 58.52 45.82
CA ARG A 154 -24.68 59.39 47.01
C ARG A 154 -26.16 59.48 47.38
N ARG A 155 -26.53 58.95 48.55
CA ARG A 155 -27.83 59.23 49.17
C ARG A 155 -27.88 60.74 49.42
N ARG A 156 -28.80 61.43 48.75
CA ARG A 156 -29.22 62.78 49.15
C ARG A 156 -29.95 62.61 50.48
N SER A 157 -29.35 63.11 51.57
CA SER A 157 -30.05 63.34 52.82
C SER A 157 -31.20 64.30 52.52
N VAL A 158 -32.42 63.84 52.73
CA VAL A 158 -33.58 64.73 52.83
C VAL A 158 -33.50 65.28 54.25
N ASP A 159 -33.25 66.58 54.37
CA ASP A 159 -33.34 67.29 55.64
C ASP A 159 -34.82 67.35 56.06
N PRO A 160 -35.19 66.91 57.28
CA PRO A 160 -36.59 66.86 57.69
C PRO A 160 -37.11 68.19 58.26
N TRP A 161 -36.55 69.35 57.85
CA TRP A 161 -36.83 70.65 58.48
C TRP A 161 -37.11 71.81 57.50
N GLU A 162 -37.69 71.56 56.34
CA GLU A 162 -38.29 72.64 55.54
C GLU A 162 -39.82 72.59 55.62
N ASP A 163 -40.33 73.58 56.36
CA ASP A 163 -41.69 74.12 56.60
C ASP A 163 -42.79 73.26 57.28
#